data_AF-A0A1X7U9J7-F1
#
_entry.id   AF-A0A1X7U9J7-F1
#
_cell.length_a   1.000
_cell.length_b   1.000
_cell.length_c   1.000
_cell.angle_alpha   90.00
_cell.angle_beta   90.00
_cell.angle_gamma   90.00
#
_symmetry.space_group_name_H-M   'P 1'
#
loop_
_entity.id
_entity.type
_entity.pdbx_description
1 polymer ?
#
loop_
_entity_poly.entity_id
_entity_poly.type
_entity_poly.pdbx_seq_one_letter_code
_entity_poly.pdbx_strand_id
1 'polypeptide(L)'
;MLRRNINVTVGLVNGAIGSVMGIYATRMSVKFHHIDVPCETKRGTSRFILFKNFYIPSKKFALILSYAITVHKCQSLSLDTAIIDILTKGMGWHMLHPLIYVH
;
A
#
# COMPACT_ATOMS: atom_id res chain seq x y z
N MET A 1 1.02 2.52 -4.18
CA MET A 1 0.82 2.73 -2.74
C MET A 1 1.79 1.93 -1.88
N LEU A 2 2.31 2.48 -0.78
CA LEU A 2 3.15 1.79 0.21
C LEU A 2 2.33 0.84 1.11
N ARG A 3 2.94 -0.30 1.48
CA ARG A 3 2.34 -1.36 2.34
C ARG A 3 2.92 -1.47 3.75
N ARG A 4 3.93 -0.66 4.06
CA ARG A 4 4.53 -0.57 5.40
C ARG A 4 5.18 0.80 5.57
N ASN A 5 5.33 1.20 6.81
CA ASN A 5 6.11 2.38 7.14
C ASN A 5 7.57 2.14 6.75
N ILE A 6 8.13 3.07 5.98
CA ILE A 6 9.55 3.10 5.64
C ILE A 6 10.24 4.17 6.47
N ASN A 7 9.69 5.38 6.43
CA ASN A 7 10.20 6.49 7.22
C ASN A 7 9.06 7.46 7.54
N VAL A 8 8.64 7.46 8.80
CA VAL A 8 7.51 8.27 9.28
C VAL A 8 7.85 9.75 9.29
N THR A 9 9.11 10.13 9.51
CA THR A 9 9.50 11.55 9.63
C THR A 9 9.38 12.32 8.32
N VAL A 10 9.47 11.62 7.19
CA VAL A 10 9.33 12.19 5.84
C VAL A 10 8.01 11.80 5.18
N GLY A 11 7.06 11.24 5.94
CA GLY A 11 5.74 10.85 5.42
C GLY A 11 5.71 9.58 4.56
N LEU A 12 6.78 8.77 4.53
CA LEU A 12 6.79 7.46 3.86
C LEU A 12 6.11 6.39 4.72
N VAL A 13 4.80 6.55 4.89
CA VAL A 13 3.93 5.71 5.74
C VAL A 13 3.13 4.71 4.91
N ASN A 14 2.58 3.68 5.56
CA ASN A 14 1.63 2.76 4.95
C ASN A 14 0.43 3.55 4.39
N GLY A 15 0.02 3.24 3.15
CA GLY A 15 -1.03 4.00 2.46
C GLY A 15 -0.54 5.16 1.60
N ALA A 16 0.71 5.62 1.74
CA ALA A 16 1.27 6.66 0.88
C ALA A 16 1.17 6.29 -0.62
N ILE A 17 0.58 7.16 -1.42
CA ILE A 17 0.37 6.98 -2.86
C ILE A 17 1.35 7.85 -3.65
N GLY A 18 1.82 7.31 -4.77
CA GLY A 18 2.78 7.98 -5.64
C GLY A 18 2.89 7.30 -6.99
N SER A 19 3.50 8.01 -7.93
CA SER A 19 3.76 7.56 -9.29
C SER A 19 5.18 7.02 -9.41
N VAL A 20 5.35 5.86 -10.05
CA VAL A 20 6.67 5.30 -10.34
C VAL A 20 7.34 6.16 -11.41
N MET A 21 8.55 6.65 -11.12
CA MET A 21 9.36 7.47 -12.03
C MET A 21 10.43 6.65 -12.75
N GLY A 22 10.92 5.58 -12.13
CA GLY A 22 11.97 4.75 -12.72
C GLY A 22 12.04 3.38 -12.05
N ILE A 23 12.34 2.36 -12.84
CA ILE A 23 12.54 0.99 -12.39
C ILE A 23 13.99 0.60 -12.67
N TYR A 24 14.73 0.30 -11.61
CA TYR A 24 16.11 -0.14 -11.67
C TYR A 24 16.23 -1.57 -11.15
N ALA A 25 17.36 -2.22 -11.44
CA ALA A 25 17.58 -3.62 -11.09
C ALA A 25 17.28 -3.94 -9.62
N THR A 26 17.61 -3.04 -8.68
CA THR A 26 17.45 -3.25 -7.22
C THR A 26 16.60 -2.19 -6.50
N ARG A 27 16.17 -1.15 -7.21
CA ARG A 27 15.50 0.04 -6.65
C ARG A 27 14.38 0.50 -7.56
N MET A 28 13.42 1.22 -6.98
CA MET A 28 12.40 1.93 -7.73
C MET A 28 12.34 3.37 -7.25
N SER A 29 12.34 4.31 -8.19
CA SER A 29 12.10 5.73 -7.90
C SER A 29 10.61 5.99 -7.94
N VAL A 30 10.06 6.59 -6.89
CA VAL A 30 8.63 6.89 -6.76
C VAL A 30 8.46 8.33 -6.29
N LYS A 31 7.68 9.13 -7.02
CA LYS A 31 7.24 10.45 -6.58
C LYS A 31 5.93 10.30 -5.81
N PHE A 32 5.98 10.46 -4.50
CA PHE A 32 4.79 10.43 -3.64
C PHE A 32 4.04 11.75 -3.73
N HIS A 33 2.71 11.73 -3.63
CA HIS A 33 1.89 12.93 -3.86
C HIS A 33 2.18 14.05 -2.86
N HIS A 34 2.46 13.68 -1.61
CA HIS A 34 2.75 14.61 -0.50
C HIS A 34 4.25 14.85 -0.27
N ILE A 35 5.13 14.39 -1.18
CA ILE A 35 6.58 14.59 -1.09
C ILE A 35 7.09 15.11 -2.44
N ASP A 36 7.64 16.32 -2.45
CA ASP A 36 8.08 16.98 -3.69
C ASP A 36 9.22 16.23 -4.40
N VAL A 37 10.10 15.61 -3.61
CA VAL A 37 11.30 14.94 -4.09
C VAL A 37 11.01 13.44 -4.34
N PRO A 38 11.38 12.90 -5.53
CA PRO A 38 11.30 11.47 -5.79
C PRO A 38 12.09 10.67 -4.75
N CYS A 39 11.45 9.63 -4.22
CA CYS A 39 12.02 8.77 -3.18
C CYS A 39 12.45 7.42 -3.76
N GLU A 40 13.64 6.98 -3.38
CA GLU A 40 14.17 5.68 -3.75
C GLU A 40 13.64 4.59 -2.80
N THR A 41 12.82 3.69 -3.32
CA THR A 41 12.32 2.53 -2.59
C THR A 41 13.19 1.31 -2.87
N LYS A 42 13.72 0.69 -1.82
CA LYS A 42 14.50 -0.55 -1.90
C LYS A 42 13.62 -1.77 -1.60
N ARG A 43 14.05 -2.94 -2.10
CA ARG A 43 13.43 -4.22 -1.71
C ARG A 43 13.67 -4.48 -0.22
N GLY A 44 12.59 -4.71 0.53
CA GLY A 44 12.65 -5.18 1.90
C GLY A 44 12.71 -6.70 1.93
N THR A 45 13.39 -7.25 2.94
CA THR A 45 13.31 -8.67 3.28
C THR A 45 12.11 -8.91 4.17
N SER A 46 11.16 -9.71 3.71
CA SER A 46 10.08 -10.27 4.52
C SER A 46 10.36 -11.74 4.77
N ARG A 47 10.02 -12.25 5.95
CA ARG A 47 10.08 -13.69 6.24
C ARG A 47 8.69 -14.26 6.13
N PHE A 48 8.51 -15.28 5.30
CA PHE A 48 7.26 -16.03 5.25
C PHE A 48 7.41 -17.26 6.16
N ILE A 49 6.57 -17.35 7.19
CA ILE A 49 6.58 -18.48 8.12
C ILE A 49 5.80 -19.62 7.47
N LEU A 50 6.43 -20.79 7.30
CA LEU A 50 5.74 -21.98 6.82
C LEU A 50 5.34 -22.88 8.00
N PHE A 51 6.29 -23.10 8.92
CA PHE A 51 6.12 -23.88 10.14
C PHE A 51 6.91 -23.24 11.28
N LYS A 52 6.69 -23.70 12.52
CA LYS A 52 7.43 -23.22 13.70
C LYS A 52 8.94 -23.35 13.44
N ASN A 53 9.64 -22.21 13.48
CA ASN A 53 11.08 -22.06 13.21
C ASN A 53 11.55 -22.28 11.76
N PHE A 54 10.64 -22.44 10.78
CA PHE A 54 11.00 -22.52 9.36
C PHE A 54 10.50 -21.31 8.57
N TYR A 55 11.44 -20.54 8.01
CA TYR A 55 11.17 -19.26 7.35
C TYR A 55 11.75 -19.23 5.94
N ILE A 56 10.95 -18.78 4.96
CA ILE A 56 11.42 -18.50 3.61
C ILE A 56 11.63 -16.98 3.47
N PRO A 57 12.87 -16.49 3.29
CA PRO A 57 13.11 -15.08 3.06
C PRO A 57 12.64 -14.69 1.65
N SER A 58 11.84 -13.63 1.58
CA SER A 58 11.37 -13.03 0.32
C SER A 58 11.87 -11.59 0.23
N LYS A 59 12.51 -11.23 -0.89
CA LYS A 59 12.87 -9.84 -1.20
C LYS A 59 11.78 -9.23 -2.07
N LYS A 60 11.00 -8.30 -1.52
CA LYS A 60 9.89 -7.65 -2.22
C LYS A 60 9.91 -6.15 -2.01
N PHE A 61 9.44 -5.39 -2.99
CA PHE A 61 9.16 -3.97 -2.77
C PHE A 61 7.95 -3.82 -1.85
N ALA A 62 7.97 -2.79 -1.02
CA ALA A 62 6.87 -2.44 -0.13
C ALA A 62 5.71 -1.73 -0.87
N LEU A 63 5.55 -1.99 -2.17
CA LEU A 63 4.63 -1.26 -3.04
C LEU A 63 3.60 -2.20 -3.63
N ILE A 64 2.36 -1.72 -3.73
CA ILE A 64 1.30 -2.35 -4.51
C ILE A 64 0.73 -1.34 -5.50
N LEU A 65 0.20 -1.86 -6.61
CA LEU A 65 -0.62 -1.07 -7.52
C LEU A 65 -1.89 -0.61 -6.77
N SER A 66 -2.28 0.64 -6.97
CA SER A 66 -3.35 1.28 -6.19
C SER A 66 -4.39 1.99 -7.04
N TYR A 67 -4.53 1.64 -8.33
CA TYR A 67 -5.64 2.13 -9.16
C TYR A 67 -6.98 1.56 -8.72
N ALA A 68 -7.00 0.27 -8.34
CA ALA A 68 -8.14 -0.39 -7.74
C ALA A 68 -7.64 -1.25 -6.57
N ILE A 69 -8.25 -1.09 -5.40
CA ILE A 69 -7.96 -1.87 -4.21
C ILE A 69 -9.28 -2.33 -3.61
N THR A 70 -9.30 -3.56 -3.08
CA THR A 70 -10.50 -4.06 -2.41
C THR A 70 -10.69 -3.35 -1.08
N VAL A 71 -11.95 -3.24 -0.63
CA VAL A 71 -12.31 -2.65 0.67
C VAL A 71 -11.48 -3.26 1.80
N HIS A 72 -11.32 -4.59 1.79
CA HIS A 72 -10.51 -5.29 2.78
C HIS A 72 -9.02 -4.87 2.78
N LYS A 73 -8.46 -4.46 1.63
CA LYS A 73 -7.06 -4.04 1.54
C LYS A 73 -6.84 -2.58 1.92
N CYS A 74 -7.89 -1.76 1.91
CA CYS A 74 -7.86 -0.37 2.34
C CYS A 74 -8.42 -0.14 3.76
N GLN A 75 -8.84 -1.20 4.46
CA GLN A 75 -9.15 -1.12 5.88
C GLN A 75 -7.98 -0.46 6.63
N SER A 76 -8.29 0.53 7.48
CA SER A 76 -7.32 1.35 8.24
C SER A 76 -6.39 2.25 7.44
N LEU A 77 -6.65 2.47 6.14
CA LEU A 77 -5.96 3.50 5.36
C LEU A 77 -6.72 4.82 5.39
N SER A 78 -5.98 5.92 5.32
CA SER A 78 -6.52 7.25 5.02
C SER A 78 -6.23 7.56 3.55
N LEU A 79 -7.27 7.95 2.79
CA LEU A 79 -7.20 8.25 1.37
C LEU A 79 -7.85 9.62 1.14
N ASP A 80 -7.17 10.51 0.43
CA ASP A 80 -7.71 11.85 0.13
C ASP A 80 -8.91 11.80 -0.84
N THR A 81 -8.97 10.76 -1.68
CA THR A 81 -10.04 10.57 -2.65
C THR A 81 -10.22 9.08 -2.95
N ALA A 82 -11.47 8.62 -3.01
CA ALA A 82 -11.81 7.25 -3.37
C ALA A 82 -13.04 7.23 -4.29
N ILE A 83 -12.99 6.42 -5.34
CA ILE A 83 -14.15 6.08 -6.17
C ILE A 83 -14.55 4.66 -5.80
N ILE A 84 -15.81 4.48 -5.38
CA ILE A 84 -16.32 3.18 -4.90
C ILE A 84 -17.16 2.56 -6.00
N ASP A 85 -16.70 1.41 -6.49
CA ASP A 85 -17.50 0.55 -7.37
C ASP A 85 -18.33 -0.42 -6.51
N ILE A 86 -19.63 -0.16 -6.42
CA ILE A 86 -20.57 -1.00 -5.66
C ILE A 86 -21.16 -2.04 -6.61
N LEU A 87 -20.63 -3.27 -6.53
CA LEU A 87 -21.21 -4.40 -7.26
C LEU A 87 -22.66 -4.62 -6.86
N THR A 88 -23.52 -4.92 -7.83
CA THR A 88 -24.99 -5.03 -7.68
C THR A 88 -25.43 -6.21 -6.79
N LYS A 89 -24.52 -7.11 -6.41
CA LYS A 89 -24.78 -8.21 -5.47
C LYS A 89 -24.18 -7.90 -4.10
N GLY A 90 -25.06 -7.91 -3.10
CA GLY A 90 -24.87 -7.45 -1.72
C GLY A 90 -23.46 -7.58 -1.14
N MET A 91 -22.84 -6.44 -0.88
CA MET A 91 -21.77 -6.34 0.12
C MET A 91 -22.34 -6.66 1.50
N GLY A 92 -21.62 -7.46 2.29
CA GLY A 92 -21.98 -7.64 3.70
C GLY A 92 -21.95 -6.29 4.41
N TRP A 93 -22.97 -5.97 5.21
CA TRP A 93 -23.14 -4.68 5.90
C TRP A 93 -21.88 -4.22 6.67
N HIS A 94 -21.10 -5.16 7.20
CA HIS A 94 -19.84 -4.89 7.90
C HIS A 94 -18.73 -4.31 7.00
N MET A 95 -18.82 -4.45 5.67
CA MET A 95 -17.88 -3.87 4.71
C MET A 95 -18.26 -2.46 4.26
N LEU A 96 -19.48 -2.00 4.57
CA LEU A 96 -19.93 -0.62 4.30
C LEU A 96 -19.45 0.36 5.37
N HIS A 97 -19.40 -0.07 6.65
CA HIS A 97 -18.99 0.80 7.75
C HIS A 97 -17.58 1.42 7.59
N PRO A 98 -16.54 0.69 7.12
CA PRO A 98 -15.22 1.27 6.85
C PRO A 98 -15.19 2.27 5.68
N LEU A 99 -16.22 2.31 4.82
CA LEU A 99 -16.31 3.21 3.67
C LEU A 99 -16.94 4.56 4.03
N ILE A 100 -17.77 4.61 5.08
CA ILE A 100 -18.53 5.81 5.49
C ILE A 100 -17.62 6.84 6.19
N TYR A 101 -16.42 6.45 6.62
CA TYR A 101 -15.43 7.32 7.26
C TYR A 101 -14.45 7.99 6.28
N VAL A 102 -14.80 8.09 5.00
CA VAL A 102 -14.09 8.93 4.03
C VAL A 102 -14.82 10.27 3.99
N HIS A 103 -14.33 11.26 4.75
CA HIS A 103 -14.93 12.58 4.90
C HIS A 103 -14.24 13.60 4.00
#